data_AF-A0A920EML4-F1
#
_entry.id   AF-A0A920EML4-F1
#
_cell.length_a   1.000
_cell.length_b   1.000
_cell.length_c   1.000
_cell.angle_alpha   90.00
_cell.angle_beta   90.00
_cell.angle_gamma   90.00
#
_symmetry.space_group_name_H-M   'P 1'
#
loop_
_entity.id
_entity.type
_entity.pdbx_description
1 polymer ?
#
loop_
_entity_poly.entity_id
_entity_poly.type
_entity_poly.pdbx_seq_one_letter_code
_entity_poly.pdbx_strand_id
1 'polypeptide(L)'
;MATSLTEIKNKSDVIIVFSNNLFKTYPRLMEKYLATNDSFSINPKNKKIYVIGKQTSNKKDCDFKDKRITYVDFNNKNISELLTSFANKKNTTSISNKIFNKLLTSIENCKYLSILWATSEFNGYKECDEIIYNISAYVVSLNKTMRAACLSLAGNDGDVSFSQTLGWMSGFPSRIKFTGNFFEYDKDSHNASHLINSGNSDLVIYLNSLSEKKLILNKKNKNIVIGRPLTKYNIEPDVFIPCGIPGVDFKGHIFRTDNVVSLPLSSLRLSHSKSVQQVLREIIK
;
A
#
# COMPACT_ATOMS: atom_id res chain seq x y z
N MET A 1 10.34 -4.16 12.51
CA MET A 1 10.81 -5.34 11.76
C MET A 1 9.77 -5.64 10.68
N ALA A 2 10.15 -5.62 9.40
CA ALA A 2 9.22 -5.87 8.29
C ALA A 2 9.12 -7.36 7.96
N THR A 3 8.04 -7.78 7.30
CA THR A 3 7.83 -9.17 6.83
C THR A 3 7.30 -9.19 5.39
N SER A 4 7.08 -10.38 4.82
CA SER A 4 6.54 -10.57 3.47
C SER A 4 5.18 -11.28 3.50
N LEU A 5 4.42 -11.20 2.40
CA LEU A 5 3.14 -11.92 2.31
C LEU A 5 3.30 -13.43 2.47
N THR A 6 4.40 -13.99 1.96
CA THR A 6 4.69 -15.43 2.06
C THR A 6 5.05 -15.82 3.49
N GLU A 7 5.76 -14.96 4.22
CA GLU A 7 6.06 -15.21 5.62
C GLU A 7 4.80 -15.11 6.48
N ILE A 8 3.92 -14.13 6.23
CA ILE A 8 2.61 -14.03 6.89
C ILE A 8 1.74 -15.27 6.63
N LYS A 9 1.78 -15.75 5.38
CA LYS A 9 1.07 -16.97 4.99
C LYS A 9 1.51 -18.17 5.82
N ASN A 10 2.82 -18.32 6.08
CA ASN A 10 3.38 -19.56 6.62
C ASN A 10 3.72 -19.54 8.11
N LYS A 11 4.04 -18.38 8.70
CA LYS A 11 4.52 -18.28 10.08
C LYS A 11 3.50 -17.69 11.05
N SER A 12 2.68 -16.74 10.61
CA SER A 12 1.81 -15.98 11.52
C SER A 12 0.63 -16.77 12.03
N ASP A 13 0.58 -16.97 13.35
CA ASP A 13 -0.56 -17.55 14.05
C ASP A 13 -1.55 -16.49 14.55
N VAL A 14 -1.10 -15.24 14.75
CA VAL A 14 -1.97 -14.09 14.98
C VAL A 14 -1.68 -12.99 13.95
N ILE A 15 -2.74 -12.51 13.31
CA ILE A 15 -2.70 -11.46 12.30
C ILE A 15 -3.63 -10.34 12.72
N ILE A 16 -3.12 -9.11 12.78
CA ILE A 16 -3.90 -7.89 12.99
C ILE A 16 -3.84 -7.07 11.69
N VAL A 17 -5.00 -6.72 11.16
CA VAL A 17 -5.13 -5.87 9.97
C VAL A 17 -5.84 -4.58 10.37
N PHE A 18 -5.15 -3.46 10.32
CA PHE A 18 -5.78 -2.15 10.45
C PHE A 18 -6.37 -1.73 9.10
N SER A 19 -7.69 -1.67 9.03
CA SER A 19 -8.44 -1.45 7.79
C SER A 19 -9.78 -0.78 8.05
N ASN A 20 -10.10 0.24 7.26
CA ASN A 20 -11.43 0.78 7.03
C ASN A 20 -12.03 0.24 5.72
N ASN A 21 -11.23 0.07 4.67
CA ASN A 21 -11.68 -0.35 3.34
C ASN A 21 -10.58 -1.05 2.52
N LEU A 22 -9.59 -1.65 3.18
CA LEU A 22 -8.44 -2.30 2.57
C LEU A 22 -8.85 -3.38 1.54
N PHE A 23 -9.89 -4.15 1.84
CA PHE A 23 -10.33 -5.27 1.01
C PHE A 23 -10.95 -4.84 -0.33
N LYS A 24 -11.40 -3.60 -0.47
CA LYS A 24 -11.78 -3.05 -1.78
C LYS A 24 -10.57 -2.91 -2.71
N THR A 25 -9.43 -2.54 -2.13
CA THR A 25 -8.19 -2.30 -2.86
C THR A 25 -7.38 -3.59 -3.05
N TYR A 26 -7.42 -4.49 -2.06
CA TYR A 26 -6.74 -5.78 -2.07
C TYR A 26 -7.74 -6.95 -1.89
N PRO A 27 -8.63 -7.18 -2.86
CA PRO A 27 -9.78 -8.12 -2.71
C PRO A 27 -9.36 -9.56 -2.43
N ARG A 28 -8.19 -9.97 -2.95
CA ARG A 28 -7.67 -11.34 -2.79
C ARG A 28 -6.70 -11.51 -1.63
N LEU A 29 -6.48 -10.47 -0.81
CA LEU A 29 -5.53 -10.53 0.31
C LEU A 29 -5.93 -11.59 1.33
N MET A 30 -7.22 -11.62 1.69
CA MET A 30 -7.75 -12.53 2.69
C MET A 30 -7.58 -13.99 2.26
N GLU A 31 -8.07 -14.36 1.07
CA GLU A 31 -8.02 -15.74 0.57
C GLU A 31 -6.59 -16.24 0.30
N LYS A 32 -5.73 -15.40 -0.29
CA LYS A 32 -4.41 -15.87 -0.76
C LYS A 32 -3.37 -15.97 0.35
N TYR A 33 -3.45 -15.09 1.35
CA TYR A 33 -2.34 -14.90 2.30
C TYR A 33 -2.77 -14.99 3.76
N LEU A 34 -3.88 -14.36 4.15
CA LEU A 34 -4.22 -14.26 5.57
C LEU A 34 -4.95 -15.53 6.06
N ALA A 35 -6.07 -15.87 5.42
CA ALA A 35 -6.96 -16.98 5.74
C ALA A 35 -6.78 -18.16 4.76
N THR A 36 -5.57 -18.41 4.31
CA THR A 36 -5.27 -19.57 3.47
C THR A 36 -5.54 -20.89 4.20
N ASN A 37 -5.79 -21.96 3.45
CA ASN A 37 -5.89 -23.33 3.95
C ASN A 37 -4.56 -24.09 3.92
N ASP A 38 -3.52 -23.49 3.32
CA ASP A 38 -2.20 -24.11 3.14
C ASP A 38 -1.12 -23.30 3.85
N SER A 39 -0.31 -23.96 4.66
CA SER A 39 0.86 -23.36 5.31
C SER A 39 1.93 -24.41 5.50
N PHE A 40 3.19 -24.01 5.33
CA PHE A 40 4.33 -24.91 5.51
C PHE A 40 4.73 -25.11 6.98
N SER A 41 4.47 -24.13 7.86
CA SER A 41 5.09 -24.12 9.21
C SER A 41 4.10 -24.10 10.37
N ILE A 42 2.82 -23.80 10.13
CA ILE A 42 1.79 -23.78 11.18
C ILE A 42 0.51 -24.40 10.66
N ASN A 43 -0.34 -24.91 11.56
CA ASN A 43 -1.69 -25.35 11.20
C ASN A 43 -2.57 -24.13 10.84
N PRO A 44 -3.02 -23.97 9.58
CA PRO A 44 -3.79 -22.81 9.16
C PRO A 44 -5.10 -22.63 9.92
N LYS A 45 -5.71 -23.72 10.40
CA LYS A 45 -6.96 -23.67 11.16
C LYS A 45 -6.83 -22.94 12.50
N ASN A 46 -5.61 -22.84 13.03
CA ASN A 46 -5.33 -22.21 14.32
C ASN A 46 -5.04 -20.70 14.19
N LYS A 47 -4.94 -20.16 12.96
CA LYS A 47 -4.72 -18.73 12.76
C LYS A 47 -5.87 -17.93 13.35
N LYS A 48 -5.54 -16.84 14.05
CA LYS A 48 -6.50 -15.83 14.50
C LYS A 48 -6.28 -14.55 13.70
N ILE A 49 -7.32 -14.08 13.03
CA ILE A 49 -7.25 -12.91 12.16
C ILE A 49 -8.17 -11.84 12.72
N TYR A 50 -7.61 -10.70 13.10
CA TYR A 50 -8.34 -9.55 13.61
C TYR A 50 -8.30 -8.44 12.59
N VAL A 51 -9.48 -8.00 12.14
CA VAL A 51 -9.62 -6.84 11.26
C VAL A 51 -10.16 -5.70 12.11
N ILE A 52 -9.35 -4.66 12.32
CA ILE A 52 -9.64 -3.54 13.21
C ILE A 52 -9.84 -2.26 12.39
N GLY A 53 -10.99 -1.63 12.56
CA GLY A 53 -11.38 -0.40 11.87
C GLY A 53 -12.87 -0.41 11.51
N LYS A 54 -13.28 0.27 10.44
CA LYS A 54 -14.71 0.36 10.06
C LYS A 54 -15.33 -1.01 9.72
N GLN A 55 -16.06 -1.62 10.65
CA GLN A 55 -16.53 -3.00 10.53
C GLN A 55 -17.50 -3.19 9.35
N THR A 56 -18.41 -2.24 9.13
CA THR A 56 -19.44 -2.32 8.08
C THR A 56 -18.84 -2.38 6.68
N SER A 57 -17.86 -1.52 6.41
CA SER A 57 -17.12 -1.49 5.13
C SER A 57 -16.29 -2.76 4.95
N ASN A 58 -15.52 -3.17 5.96
CA ASN A 58 -14.70 -4.38 5.87
C ASN A 58 -15.52 -5.65 5.60
N LYS A 59 -16.67 -5.82 6.26
CA LYS A 59 -17.57 -6.97 6.03
C LYS A 59 -18.21 -6.95 4.64
N LYS A 60 -18.49 -5.76 4.10
CA LYS A 60 -19.06 -5.58 2.77
C LYS A 60 -18.03 -5.86 1.68
N ASP A 61 -16.80 -5.37 1.87
CA ASP A 61 -15.75 -5.41 0.83
C ASP A 61 -14.96 -6.74 0.86
N CYS A 62 -15.08 -7.55 1.91
CA CYS A 62 -14.47 -8.87 2.02
C CYS A 62 -15.46 -9.99 1.65
N ASP A 63 -15.40 -10.47 0.42
CA ASP A 63 -16.24 -11.59 -0.07
C ASP A 63 -15.88 -12.95 0.55
N PHE A 64 -14.80 -13.02 1.33
CA PHE A 64 -14.30 -14.24 1.95
C PHE A 64 -14.85 -14.44 3.36
N LYS A 65 -15.57 -15.55 3.60
CA LYS A 65 -16.15 -15.90 4.90
C LYS A 65 -15.35 -17.01 5.58
N ASP A 66 -14.81 -16.72 6.76
CA ASP A 66 -14.05 -17.69 7.56
C ASP A 66 -14.23 -17.44 9.06
N LYS A 67 -14.38 -18.52 9.85
CA LYS A 67 -14.60 -18.46 11.30
C LYS A 67 -13.39 -17.91 12.07
N ARG A 68 -12.20 -17.94 11.48
CA ARG A 68 -10.96 -17.39 12.05
C ARG A 68 -10.93 -15.87 12.08
N ILE A 69 -11.80 -15.22 11.30
CA ILE A 69 -11.83 -13.77 11.13
C ILE A 69 -12.73 -13.14 12.20
N THR A 70 -12.16 -12.22 12.97
CA THR A 70 -12.87 -11.39 13.93
C THR A 70 -12.77 -9.93 13.48
N TYR A 71 -13.91 -9.34 13.12
CA TYR A 71 -13.98 -7.91 12.82
C TYR A 71 -14.26 -7.11 14.08
N VAL A 72 -13.45 -6.09 14.35
CA VAL A 72 -13.56 -5.20 15.51
C VAL A 72 -13.78 -3.78 15.02
N ASP A 73 -14.92 -3.20 15.38
CA ASP A 73 -15.19 -1.80 15.04
C ASP A 73 -14.30 -0.89 15.88
N PHE A 74 -13.57 0.02 15.22
CA PHE A 74 -12.63 0.92 15.87
C PHE A 74 -12.38 2.15 14.99
N ASN A 75 -12.16 3.31 15.61
CA ASN A 75 -11.71 4.48 14.88
C ASN A 75 -10.20 4.42 14.72
N ASN A 76 -9.73 4.12 13.51
CA ASN A 76 -8.31 3.94 13.22
C ASN A 76 -7.45 5.20 13.44
N LYS A 77 -8.06 6.38 13.61
CA LYS A 77 -7.36 7.57 14.10
C LYS A 77 -6.69 7.33 15.48
N ASN A 78 -7.28 6.47 16.31
CA ASN A 78 -6.85 6.22 17.68
C ASN A 78 -5.97 4.96 17.82
N ILE A 79 -5.34 4.48 16.73
CA ILE A 79 -4.48 3.28 16.79
C ILE A 79 -3.34 3.46 17.80
N SER A 80 -2.73 4.65 17.88
CA SER A 80 -1.69 4.96 18.88
C SER A 80 -2.15 4.64 20.32
N GLU A 81 -3.38 5.01 20.66
CA GLU A 81 -3.99 4.76 21.97
C GLU A 81 -4.22 3.25 22.21
N LEU A 82 -4.67 2.53 21.18
CA LEU A 82 -4.88 1.09 21.25
C LEU A 82 -3.57 0.32 21.47
N LEU A 83 -2.51 0.70 20.76
CA LEU A 83 -1.18 0.10 20.93
C LEU A 83 -0.63 0.37 22.34
N THR A 84 -0.83 1.58 22.85
CA THR A 84 -0.47 1.95 24.22
C THR A 84 -1.25 1.15 25.25
N SER A 85 -2.56 0.94 25.02
CA SER A 85 -3.40 0.08 25.86
C SER A 85 -2.89 -1.36 25.89
N PHE A 86 -2.50 -1.93 24.74
CA PHE A 86 -1.91 -3.27 24.69
C PHE A 86 -0.59 -3.35 25.44
N ALA A 87 0.31 -2.37 25.25
CA ALA A 87 1.59 -2.32 25.95
C ALA A 87 1.42 -2.24 27.48
N ASN A 88 0.46 -1.45 27.95
CA ASN A 88 0.15 -1.27 29.37
C ASN A 88 -0.77 -2.36 29.94
N LYS A 89 -1.26 -3.28 29.09
CA LYS A 89 -2.24 -4.32 29.45
C LYS A 89 -3.51 -3.77 30.12
N LYS A 90 -3.86 -2.52 29.83
CA LYS A 90 -5.00 -1.81 30.42
C LYS A 90 -5.79 -1.17 29.29
N ASN A 91 -7.07 -1.50 29.19
CA ASN A 91 -7.93 -0.93 28.17
C ASN A 91 -8.27 0.52 28.53
N THR A 92 -7.82 1.48 27.72
CA THR A 92 -8.29 2.89 27.78
C THR A 92 -9.16 3.25 26.59
N THR A 93 -9.25 2.35 25.60
CA THR A 93 -9.92 2.61 24.32
C THR A 93 -11.42 2.40 24.36
N SER A 94 -12.10 2.75 23.26
CA SER A 94 -13.52 2.47 23.05
C SER A 94 -13.86 0.98 22.79
N ILE A 95 -12.87 0.10 22.63
CA ILE A 95 -13.11 -1.34 22.44
C ILE A 95 -13.64 -1.94 23.74
N SER A 96 -14.65 -2.80 23.67
CA SER A 96 -15.16 -3.49 24.88
C SER A 96 -14.06 -4.31 25.57
N ASN A 97 -14.05 -4.33 26.91
CA ASN A 97 -13.08 -5.09 27.71
C ASN A 97 -13.01 -6.58 27.32
N LYS A 98 -14.15 -7.19 26.95
CA LYS A 98 -14.19 -8.57 26.48
C LYS A 98 -13.37 -8.79 25.20
N ILE A 99 -13.52 -7.90 24.22
CA ILE A 99 -12.76 -7.99 22.95
C ILE A 99 -11.30 -7.63 23.18
N PHE A 100 -11.03 -6.58 23.96
CA PHE A 100 -9.69 -6.15 24.30
C PHE A 100 -8.89 -7.28 24.97
N ASN A 101 -9.45 -7.91 26.01
CA ASN A 101 -8.80 -9.02 26.70
C ASN A 101 -8.56 -10.21 25.76
N LYS A 102 -9.52 -10.52 24.87
CA LYS A 102 -9.34 -11.59 23.87
C LYS A 102 -8.20 -11.30 22.89
N LEU A 103 -8.07 -10.04 22.43
CA LEU A 103 -6.97 -9.58 21.59
C LEU A 103 -5.64 -9.69 22.33
N LEU A 104 -5.56 -9.13 23.54
CA LEU A 104 -4.37 -9.13 24.38
C LEU A 104 -3.89 -10.56 24.66
N THR A 105 -4.77 -11.45 25.13
CA THR A 105 -4.43 -12.87 25.37
C THR A 105 -3.97 -13.57 24.10
N SER A 106 -4.50 -13.20 22.93
CA SER A 106 -4.06 -13.79 21.67
C SER A 106 -2.68 -13.28 21.25
N ILE A 107 -2.38 -11.99 21.48
CA ILE A 107 -1.06 -11.41 21.26
C ILE A 107 -0.02 -12.07 22.19
N GLU A 108 -0.32 -12.19 23.49
CA GLU A 108 0.63 -12.72 24.48
C GLU A 108 0.97 -14.21 24.27
N ASN A 109 0.02 -15.00 23.75
CA ASN A 109 0.22 -16.43 23.55
C ASN A 109 0.67 -16.81 22.14
N CYS A 110 0.83 -15.84 21.24
CA CYS A 110 1.21 -16.15 19.86
C CYS A 110 2.71 -16.37 19.70
N LYS A 111 3.07 -17.21 18.73
CA LYS A 111 4.48 -17.46 18.36
C LYS A 111 4.99 -16.42 17.38
N TYR A 112 4.12 -15.94 16.48
CA TYR A 112 4.46 -14.99 15.44
C TYR A 112 3.30 -14.02 15.16
N LEU A 113 3.42 -12.80 15.67
CA LEU A 113 2.45 -11.73 15.40
C LEU A 113 2.78 -11.04 14.07
N SER A 114 1.76 -10.78 13.26
CA SER A 114 1.87 -9.88 12.10
C SER A 114 0.86 -8.77 12.15
N ILE A 115 1.32 -7.53 11.99
CA ILE A 115 0.47 -6.33 11.91
C ILE A 115 0.53 -5.78 10.48
N LEU A 116 -0.61 -5.64 9.83
CA LEU A 116 -0.72 -5.18 8.45
C LEU A 116 -1.59 -3.94 8.34
N TRP A 117 -1.26 -3.07 7.38
CA TRP A 117 -2.08 -1.95 6.94
C TRP A 117 -1.73 -1.61 5.49
N ALA A 118 -2.51 -0.76 4.84
CA ALA A 118 -2.02 0.04 3.73
C ALA A 118 -1.92 1.49 4.19
N THR A 119 -0.83 2.19 3.83
CA THR A 119 -0.65 3.60 4.24
C THR A 119 -1.80 4.49 3.78
N SER A 120 -2.44 4.17 2.64
CA SER A 120 -3.62 4.87 2.15
C SER A 120 -4.82 4.87 3.10
N GLU A 121 -4.92 3.91 4.02
CA GLU A 121 -5.98 3.84 5.02
C GLU A 121 -5.88 4.98 6.05
N PHE A 122 -4.69 5.56 6.20
CA PHE A 122 -4.39 6.58 7.21
C PHE A 122 -4.17 7.98 6.61
N ASN A 123 -4.07 8.11 5.28
CA ASN A 123 -3.80 9.39 4.59
C ASN A 123 -4.80 10.51 4.92
N GLY A 124 -6.03 10.17 5.35
CA GLY A 124 -7.04 11.15 5.78
C GLY A 124 -6.85 11.69 7.19
N TYR A 125 -5.92 11.13 7.97
CA TYR A 125 -5.64 11.52 9.36
C TYR A 125 -4.39 12.40 9.41
N LYS A 126 -4.41 13.43 10.27
CA LYS A 126 -3.22 14.27 10.52
C LYS A 126 -2.12 13.47 11.22
N GLU A 127 -2.53 12.45 11.96
CA GLU A 127 -1.70 11.58 12.79
C GLU A 127 -1.12 10.39 12.00
N CYS A 128 -1.22 10.37 10.66
CA CYS A 128 -0.78 9.25 9.82
C CYS A 128 0.65 8.77 10.12
N ASP A 129 1.60 9.70 10.15
CA ASP A 129 3.01 9.39 10.42
C ASP A 129 3.20 8.85 11.85
N GLU A 130 2.49 9.41 12.82
CA GLU A 130 2.53 8.97 14.22
C GLU A 130 1.96 7.55 14.38
N ILE A 131 0.84 7.25 13.72
CA ILE A 131 0.23 5.92 13.72
C ILE A 131 1.21 4.88 13.16
N ILE A 132 1.83 5.17 12.02
CA ILE A 132 2.80 4.26 11.37
C ILE A 132 4.04 4.05 12.25
N TYR A 133 4.54 5.14 12.85
CA TYR A 133 5.64 5.09 13.80
C TYR A 133 5.28 4.21 15.01
N ASN A 134 4.12 4.44 15.63
CA ASN A 134 3.68 3.71 16.83
C ASN A 134 3.43 2.22 16.54
N ILE A 135 2.89 1.86 15.37
CA ILE A 135 2.81 0.45 14.95
C ILE A 135 4.21 -0.17 14.90
N SER A 136 5.17 0.53 14.29
CA SER A 136 6.54 0.06 14.14
C SER A 136 7.24 -0.07 15.51
N ALA A 137 7.09 0.93 16.37
CA ALA A 137 7.65 0.95 17.72
C ALA A 137 7.07 -0.17 18.60
N TYR A 138 5.75 -0.41 18.50
CA TYR A 138 5.08 -1.50 19.21
C TYR A 138 5.58 -2.88 18.74
N VAL A 139 5.75 -3.07 17.43
CA VAL A 139 6.35 -4.32 16.89
C VAL A 139 7.79 -4.49 17.41
N VAL A 140 8.59 -3.43 17.45
CA VAL A 140 9.96 -3.49 18.00
C VAL A 140 9.94 -3.83 19.48
N SER A 141 9.01 -3.29 20.27
CA SER A 141 8.93 -3.58 21.70
C SER A 141 8.56 -5.04 21.98
N LEU A 142 7.62 -5.62 21.21
CA LEU A 142 7.26 -7.04 21.31
C LEU A 142 8.42 -7.98 20.97
N ASN A 143 9.31 -7.58 20.06
CA ASN A 143 10.48 -8.38 19.67
C ASN A 143 11.50 -8.62 20.79
N LYS A 144 11.34 -7.98 21.96
CA LYS A 144 12.12 -8.30 23.16
C LYS A 144 11.76 -9.66 23.76
N THR A 145 10.53 -10.15 23.55
CA THR A 145 10.02 -11.37 24.20
C THR A 145 9.39 -12.38 23.25
N MET A 146 8.86 -11.94 22.10
CA MET A 146 8.21 -12.80 21.11
C MET A 146 8.47 -12.31 19.68
N ARG A 147 8.28 -13.13 18.66
CA ARG A 147 8.50 -12.67 17.27
C ARG A 147 7.32 -11.90 16.73
N ALA A 148 7.53 -10.62 16.40
CA ALA A 148 6.50 -9.78 15.81
C ALA A 148 7.04 -9.07 14.55
N ALA A 149 6.19 -8.88 13.56
CA ALA A 149 6.55 -8.13 12.36
C ALA A 149 5.39 -7.27 11.85
N CYS A 150 5.73 -6.26 11.05
CA CYS A 150 4.77 -5.41 10.37
C CYS A 150 4.89 -5.49 8.84
N LEU A 151 3.80 -5.24 8.13
CA LEU A 151 3.81 -5.10 6.67
C LEU A 151 2.88 -3.96 6.25
N SER A 152 3.45 -2.95 5.60
CA SER A 152 2.67 -1.95 4.85
C SER A 152 2.46 -2.43 3.42
N LEU A 153 1.20 -2.47 2.98
CA LEU A 153 0.79 -2.86 1.64
C LEU A 153 0.77 -1.64 0.71
N ALA A 154 1.43 -1.77 -0.44
CA ALA A 154 1.51 -0.72 -1.48
C ALA A 154 1.39 -1.32 -2.89
N GLY A 155 1.63 -0.55 -3.96
CA GLY A 155 1.95 -1.12 -5.28
C GLY A 155 0.81 -1.25 -6.29
N ASN A 156 -0.42 -0.83 -5.97
CA ASN A 156 -1.59 -1.04 -6.85
C ASN A 156 -1.48 -0.36 -8.22
N ASP A 157 -0.78 0.77 -8.28
CA ASP A 157 -0.62 1.56 -9.51
C ASP A 157 0.86 1.62 -9.93
N GLY A 158 1.67 0.65 -9.51
CA GLY A 158 3.10 0.58 -9.82
C GLY A 158 4.00 1.49 -8.98
N ASP A 159 3.45 2.13 -7.94
CA ASP A 159 4.13 3.04 -7.00
C ASP A 159 5.34 2.39 -6.30
N VAL A 160 5.25 1.10 -5.97
CA VAL A 160 6.39 0.35 -5.41
C VAL A 160 7.48 0.17 -6.46
N SER A 161 7.11 -0.17 -7.69
CA SER A 161 8.09 -0.38 -8.77
C SER A 161 8.81 0.92 -9.11
N PHE A 162 8.05 2.02 -9.17
CA PHE A 162 8.58 3.36 -9.31
C PHE A 162 9.55 3.68 -8.17
N SER A 163 9.14 3.47 -6.92
CA SER A 163 9.94 3.85 -5.75
C SER A 163 11.23 3.03 -5.63
N GLN A 164 11.17 1.73 -5.90
CA GLN A 164 12.35 0.86 -5.94
C GLN A 164 13.30 1.30 -7.05
N THR A 165 12.76 1.53 -8.26
CA THR A 165 13.56 1.93 -9.41
C THR A 165 14.29 3.26 -9.17
N LEU A 166 13.58 4.24 -8.63
CA LEU A 166 14.16 5.53 -8.32
C LEU A 166 15.19 5.42 -7.19
N GLY A 167 14.95 4.54 -6.22
CA GLY A 167 15.87 4.27 -5.12
C GLY A 167 17.24 3.81 -5.61
N TRP A 168 17.32 2.84 -6.52
CA TRP A 168 18.62 2.40 -7.05
C TRP A 168 19.20 3.34 -8.12
N MET A 169 18.38 4.17 -8.78
CA MET A 169 18.87 5.13 -9.79
C MET A 169 19.39 6.44 -9.20
N SER A 170 18.75 6.93 -8.13
CA SER A 170 19.02 8.26 -7.56
C SER A 170 19.40 8.25 -6.08
N GLY A 171 19.23 7.13 -5.39
CA GLY A 171 19.35 7.04 -3.93
C GLY A 171 18.08 7.41 -3.16
N PHE A 172 17.01 7.85 -3.84
CA PHE A 172 15.78 8.34 -3.21
C PHE A 172 14.51 7.72 -3.84
N PRO A 173 13.42 7.51 -3.07
CA PRO A 173 12.26 6.75 -3.53
C PRO A 173 11.28 7.54 -4.41
N SER A 174 11.08 8.83 -4.14
CA SER A 174 10.21 9.73 -4.92
C SER A 174 10.46 11.16 -4.48
N ARG A 175 9.72 12.15 -5.03
CA ARG A 175 9.82 13.56 -4.62
C ARG A 175 11.26 14.08 -4.69
N ILE A 176 11.85 13.86 -5.86
CA ILE A 176 13.18 14.35 -6.19
C ILE A 176 13.08 15.44 -7.23
N LYS A 177 14.02 16.37 -7.16
CA LYS A 177 14.31 17.34 -8.21
C LYS A 177 15.68 17.04 -8.77
N PHE A 178 15.78 17.01 -10.08
CA PHE A 178 17.06 16.90 -10.77
C PHE A 178 17.56 18.31 -11.12
N THR A 179 18.75 18.67 -10.65
CA THR A 179 19.38 19.98 -10.85
C THR A 179 20.56 19.91 -11.83
N GLY A 180 20.50 18.99 -12.79
CA GLY A 180 21.51 18.80 -13.83
C GLY A 180 22.66 17.89 -13.42
N ASN A 181 23.23 18.09 -12.23
CA ASN A 181 24.39 17.30 -11.78
C ASN A 181 24.07 16.38 -10.59
N PHE A 182 22.96 16.59 -9.89
CA PHE A 182 22.59 15.80 -8.72
C PHE A 182 21.07 15.77 -8.53
N PHE A 183 20.64 14.91 -7.61
CA PHE A 183 19.25 14.80 -7.18
C PHE A 183 19.08 15.40 -5.79
N GLU A 184 18.11 16.30 -5.66
CA GLU A 184 17.67 16.88 -4.40
C GLU A 184 16.40 16.16 -3.94
N TYR A 185 16.42 15.60 -2.73
CA TYR A 185 15.24 15.00 -2.12
C TYR A 185 14.68 15.93 -1.06
N ASP A 186 13.38 16.20 -1.16
CA ASP A 186 12.63 16.86 -0.09
C ASP A 186 11.17 16.42 -0.16
N LYS A 187 10.65 15.90 0.96
CA LYS A 187 9.31 15.29 0.98
C LYS A 187 8.20 16.32 0.76
N ASP A 188 8.41 17.58 1.13
CA ASP A 188 7.37 18.61 1.13
C ASP A 188 7.55 19.53 -0.08
N SER A 189 8.75 20.05 -0.27
CA SER A 189 9.12 20.96 -1.37
C SER A 189 8.98 20.32 -2.75
N HIS A 190 9.26 19.01 -2.89
CA HIS A 190 9.12 18.27 -4.15
C HIS A 190 7.85 17.42 -4.22
N ASN A 191 6.82 17.78 -3.44
CA ASN A 191 5.50 17.16 -3.56
C ASN A 191 4.80 17.65 -4.84
N ALA A 192 4.61 16.76 -5.81
CA ALA A 192 4.01 17.09 -7.10
C ALA A 192 2.65 17.80 -6.97
N SER A 193 1.76 17.31 -6.10
CA SER A 193 0.44 17.93 -5.89
C SER A 193 0.56 19.35 -5.35
N HIS A 194 1.52 19.61 -4.46
CA HIS A 194 1.76 20.95 -3.94
C HIS A 194 2.31 21.88 -5.03
N LEU A 195 3.32 21.44 -5.80
CA LEU A 195 3.91 22.22 -6.89
C LEU A 195 2.90 22.57 -7.98
N ILE A 196 2.03 21.64 -8.34
CA ILE A 196 0.97 21.83 -9.34
C ILE A 196 -0.08 22.83 -8.84
N ASN A 197 -0.53 22.69 -7.59
CA ASN A 197 -1.61 23.53 -7.05
C ASN A 197 -1.15 24.94 -6.67
N SER A 198 0.13 25.11 -6.31
CA SER A 198 0.73 26.41 -5.98
C SER A 198 1.13 27.23 -7.21
N GLY A 199 1.09 26.64 -8.42
CA GLY A 199 1.53 27.30 -9.64
C GLY A 199 3.05 27.31 -9.83
N ASN A 200 3.79 26.51 -9.06
CA ASN A 200 5.25 26.36 -9.14
C ASN A 200 5.68 25.37 -10.23
N SER A 201 4.87 25.21 -11.29
CA SER A 201 5.16 24.34 -12.43
C SER A 201 4.52 24.92 -13.68
N ASP A 202 5.24 24.92 -14.80
CA ASP A 202 4.68 25.37 -16.08
C ASP A 202 4.12 24.20 -16.90
N LEU A 203 4.76 23.04 -16.77
CA LEU A 203 4.45 21.81 -17.50
C LEU A 203 4.36 20.62 -16.54
N VAL A 204 3.35 19.77 -16.74
CA VAL A 204 3.17 18.52 -16.01
C VAL A 204 3.03 17.37 -17.00
N ILE A 205 3.88 16.36 -16.85
CA ILE A 205 3.83 15.12 -17.63
C ILE A 205 3.24 14.01 -16.75
N TYR A 206 2.08 13.51 -17.12
CA TYR A 206 1.38 12.42 -16.44
C TYR A 206 1.70 11.09 -17.12
N LEU A 207 2.25 10.14 -16.37
CA LEU A 207 2.45 8.76 -16.82
C LEU A 207 1.34 7.87 -16.24
N ASN A 208 0.39 7.43 -17.09
CA ASN A 208 -0.76 6.63 -16.67
C ASN A 208 -0.94 5.37 -17.53
N SER A 209 -0.03 4.42 -17.41
CA SER A 209 -0.08 3.16 -18.18
C SER A 209 -0.85 2.02 -17.50
N LEU A 210 -1.15 2.14 -16.20
CA LEU A 210 -1.79 1.09 -15.40
C LEU A 210 -3.18 1.49 -14.90
N SER A 211 -3.32 2.69 -14.34
CA SER A 211 -4.52 3.06 -13.59
C SER A 211 -5.72 3.40 -14.47
N GLU A 212 -6.90 3.01 -14.01
CA GLU A 212 -8.20 3.41 -14.58
C GLU A 212 -8.80 4.64 -13.88
N LYS A 213 -8.10 5.15 -12.86
CA LYS A 213 -8.55 6.31 -12.10
C LYS A 213 -8.59 7.54 -13.01
N LYS A 214 -9.62 8.36 -12.81
CA LYS A 214 -9.74 9.65 -13.47
C LYS A 214 -8.58 10.56 -13.02
N LEU A 215 -7.77 11.02 -13.98
CA LEU A 215 -6.72 12.00 -13.72
C LEU A 215 -7.33 13.37 -13.42
N ILE A 216 -6.73 14.06 -12.45
CA ILE A 216 -7.08 15.43 -12.10
C ILE A 216 -5.95 16.33 -12.59
N LEU A 217 -6.18 16.94 -13.75
CA LEU A 217 -5.28 17.88 -14.39
C LEU A 217 -5.64 19.32 -13.96
N ASN A 218 -4.64 20.19 -13.93
CA ASN A 218 -4.81 21.59 -13.59
C ASN A 218 -4.76 22.46 -14.86
N LYS A 219 -5.83 23.22 -15.13
CA LYS A 219 -5.95 24.09 -16.32
C LYS A 219 -4.88 25.17 -16.41
N LYS A 220 -4.23 25.54 -15.29
CA LYS A 220 -3.19 26.57 -15.26
C LYS A 220 -1.85 26.07 -15.80
N ASN A 221 -1.64 24.75 -15.84
CA ASN A 221 -0.42 24.13 -16.35
C ASN A 221 -0.60 23.69 -17.80
N LYS A 222 0.50 23.53 -18.52
CA LYS A 222 0.53 22.67 -19.70
C LYS A 222 0.51 21.22 -19.27
N ASN A 223 -0.41 20.43 -19.82
CA ASN A 223 -0.64 19.05 -19.43
C ASN A 223 -0.34 18.11 -20.59
N ILE A 224 0.68 17.26 -20.43
CA ILE A 224 0.96 16.15 -21.33
C ILE A 224 0.58 14.86 -20.62
N VAL A 225 -0.26 14.04 -21.24
CA VAL A 225 -0.64 12.73 -20.70
C VAL A 225 -0.12 11.64 -21.62
N ILE A 226 0.76 10.78 -21.09
CA ILE A 226 1.17 9.53 -21.72
C ILE A 226 0.41 8.41 -20.99
N GLY A 227 -0.63 7.89 -21.63
CA GLY A 227 -1.56 7.01 -20.92
C GLY A 227 -2.18 5.92 -21.77
N ARG A 228 -2.76 4.93 -21.09
CA ARG A 228 -3.53 3.88 -21.76
C ARG A 228 -4.69 4.47 -22.57
N PRO A 229 -5.14 3.80 -23.64
CA PRO A 229 -6.37 4.16 -24.33
C PRO A 229 -7.53 4.28 -23.32
N LEU A 230 -8.42 5.26 -23.55
CA LEU A 230 -9.56 5.57 -22.67
C LEU A 230 -9.17 6.07 -21.26
N THR A 231 -7.97 6.62 -21.09
CA THR A 231 -7.62 7.37 -19.87
C THR A 231 -8.65 8.48 -19.65
N LYS A 232 -9.23 8.51 -18.45
CA LYS A 232 -10.24 9.51 -18.06
C LYS A 232 -9.57 10.71 -17.40
N TYR A 233 -10.04 11.90 -17.69
CA TYR A 233 -9.53 13.14 -17.09
C TYR A 233 -10.67 14.12 -16.78
N ASN A 234 -10.45 15.06 -15.87
CA ASN A 234 -11.40 16.14 -15.53
C ASN A 234 -11.49 17.22 -16.61
N ILE A 235 -10.41 17.43 -17.37
CA ILE A 235 -10.26 18.37 -18.47
C ILE A 235 -9.41 17.70 -19.55
N GLU A 236 -9.58 18.08 -20.81
CA GLU A 236 -8.70 17.61 -21.89
C GLU A 236 -7.25 18.05 -21.65
N PRO A 237 -6.25 17.17 -21.81
CA PRO A 237 -4.83 17.57 -21.78
C PRO A 237 -4.45 18.36 -23.05
N ASP A 238 -3.40 19.18 -22.98
CA ASP A 238 -2.86 19.86 -24.16
C ASP A 238 -2.32 18.85 -25.19
N VAL A 239 -1.74 17.74 -24.72
CA VAL A 239 -1.26 16.63 -25.55
C VAL A 239 -1.61 15.30 -24.89
N PHE A 240 -2.22 14.39 -25.66
CA PHE A 240 -2.42 13.00 -25.26
C PHE A 240 -1.63 12.06 -26.18
N ILE A 241 -0.76 11.24 -25.59
CA ILE A 241 0.02 10.22 -26.29
C ILE A 241 -0.44 8.84 -25.81
N PRO A 242 -1.14 8.04 -26.64
CA PRO A 242 -1.57 6.71 -26.26
C PRO A 242 -0.38 5.75 -26.13
N CYS A 243 -0.33 4.98 -25.04
CA CYS A 243 0.67 3.93 -24.83
C CYS A 243 0.02 2.58 -24.52
N GLY A 244 0.72 1.49 -24.84
CA GLY A 244 0.27 0.15 -24.44
C GLY A 244 0.44 -0.11 -22.93
N ILE A 245 -0.34 -1.07 -22.43
CA ILE A 245 -0.46 -1.43 -21.01
C ILE A 245 0.57 -2.53 -20.67
N PRO A 246 1.50 -2.30 -19.72
CA PRO A 246 2.40 -3.34 -19.24
C PRO A 246 1.64 -4.55 -18.66
N GLY A 247 2.05 -5.77 -19.00
CA GLY A 247 1.37 -7.00 -18.60
C GLY A 247 0.18 -7.40 -19.47
N VAL A 248 -0.18 -6.58 -20.46
CA VAL A 248 -1.20 -6.90 -21.48
C VAL A 248 -0.57 -6.80 -22.86
N ASP A 249 -0.05 -5.62 -23.19
CA ASP A 249 0.55 -5.30 -24.48
C ASP A 249 2.05 -5.60 -24.48
N PHE A 250 2.73 -5.33 -23.37
CA PHE A 250 4.19 -5.42 -23.25
C PHE A 250 4.64 -6.27 -22.06
N LYS A 251 5.75 -6.98 -22.25
CA LYS A 251 6.49 -7.62 -21.15
C LYS A 251 7.14 -6.56 -20.26
N GLY A 252 7.43 -6.91 -19.01
CA GLY A 252 8.10 -6.01 -18.06
C GLY A 252 8.25 -6.63 -16.68
N HIS A 253 8.53 -5.78 -15.69
CA HIS A 253 8.64 -6.18 -14.29
C HIS A 253 7.78 -5.26 -13.43
N ILE A 254 7.13 -5.84 -12.41
CA ILE A 254 6.44 -5.09 -11.36
C ILE A 254 6.81 -5.69 -10.00
N PHE A 255 7.01 -4.83 -9.01
CA PHE A 255 7.20 -5.27 -7.63
C PHE A 255 5.85 -5.51 -6.97
N ARG A 256 5.73 -6.65 -6.29
CA ARG A 256 4.54 -7.04 -5.52
C ARG A 256 4.34 -6.09 -4.34
N THR A 257 3.10 -6.04 -3.85
CA THR A 257 2.64 -5.16 -2.75
C THR A 257 3.45 -5.24 -1.45
N ASP A 258 4.23 -6.30 -1.24
CA ASP A 258 5.12 -6.46 -0.09
C ASP A 258 6.57 -6.01 -0.36
N ASN A 259 6.82 -5.25 -1.44
CA ASN A 259 8.08 -4.59 -1.80
C ASN A 259 9.29 -5.49 -2.09
N VAL A 260 9.20 -6.80 -1.85
CA VAL A 260 10.36 -7.72 -1.93
C VAL A 260 10.38 -8.51 -3.24
N VAL A 261 9.24 -8.88 -3.80
CA VAL A 261 9.17 -9.79 -4.95
C VAL A 261 8.98 -9.03 -6.25
N SER A 262 9.94 -9.13 -7.16
CA SER A 262 9.73 -8.74 -8.56
C SER A 262 8.98 -9.84 -9.30
N LEU A 263 7.89 -9.45 -9.98
CA LEU A 263 7.04 -10.32 -10.77
C LEU A 263 7.25 -9.99 -12.25
N PRO A 264 7.59 -11.00 -13.09
CA PRO A 264 7.64 -10.80 -14.53
C PRO A 264 6.22 -10.63 -15.08
N LEU A 265 6.05 -9.62 -15.92
CA LEU A 265 4.85 -9.38 -16.69
C LEU A 265 5.00 -9.99 -18.09
N SER A 266 3.98 -10.72 -18.53
CA SER A 266 3.91 -11.26 -19.89
C SER A 266 3.18 -10.30 -20.83
N SER A 267 3.43 -10.42 -22.13
CA SER A 267 2.55 -9.82 -23.15
C SER A 267 1.49 -10.85 -23.50
N LEU A 268 0.23 -10.48 -23.37
CA LEU A 268 -0.94 -11.32 -23.60
C LEU A 268 -1.49 -11.15 -25.03
N ARG A 269 -1.12 -10.06 -25.71
CA ARG A 269 -1.53 -9.76 -27.08
C ARG A 269 -0.49 -8.90 -27.80
N LEU A 270 -0.54 -8.92 -29.12
CA LEU A 270 0.22 -7.97 -29.94
C LEU A 270 -0.39 -6.57 -29.81
N SER A 271 0.46 -5.55 -29.77
CA SER A 271 0.06 -4.15 -29.68
C SER A 271 0.68 -3.35 -30.82
N HIS A 272 -0.13 -2.48 -31.42
CA HIS A 272 0.32 -1.51 -32.42
C HIS A 272 0.70 -0.15 -31.79
N SER A 273 0.43 0.03 -30.49
CA SER A 273 0.82 1.23 -29.75
C SER A 273 2.29 1.14 -29.32
N LYS A 274 2.92 2.29 -29.07
CA LYS A 274 4.26 2.32 -28.44
C LYS A 274 4.13 2.06 -26.93
N SER A 275 5.18 1.52 -26.32
CA SER A 275 5.29 1.47 -24.86
C SER A 275 5.64 2.87 -24.31
N VAL A 276 5.37 3.11 -23.01
CA VAL A 276 5.78 4.36 -22.34
C VAL A 276 7.29 4.60 -22.50
N GLN A 277 8.10 3.54 -22.40
CA GLN A 277 9.56 3.63 -22.57
C GLN A 277 9.94 4.09 -23.99
N GLN A 278 9.27 3.57 -25.02
CA GLN A 278 9.52 3.98 -26.40
C GLN A 278 9.15 5.44 -26.62
N VAL A 279 8.00 5.88 -26.11
CA VAL A 279 7.57 7.28 -26.17
C VAL A 279 8.59 8.21 -25.48
N LEU A 280 8.99 7.89 -24.24
CA LEU A 280 9.96 8.72 -23.50
C LEU A 280 11.32 8.79 -24.19
N ARG A 281 11.77 7.69 -24.80
CA ARG A 281 13.03 7.68 -25.59
C ARG A 281 12.96 8.57 -26.82
N GLU A 282 11.79 8.78 -27.41
CA GLU A 282 11.65 9.69 -28.55
C GLU A 282 11.60 11.15 -28.11
N ILE A 283 11.11 11.44 -26.90
CA ILE A 283 11.07 12.79 -26.33
C ILE A 283 12.47 13.28 -25.89
N ILE A 284 13.32 12.37 -25.41
CA ILE A 284 14.66 12.70 -24.88
C ILE A 284 15.71 12.87 -25.99
N LYS A 285 15.42 12.43 -27.22
CA LYS A 285 16.32 12.58 -28.38
C LYS A 285 16.42 14.04 -28.83
#